data_AF-A0A961AMQ1-F1
#
_entry.id   AF-A0A961AMQ1-F1
#
_cell.length_a   1.000
_cell.length_b   1.000
_cell.length_c   1.000
_cell.angle_alpha   90.00
_cell.angle_beta   90.00
_cell.angle_gamma   90.00
#
_symmetry.space_group_name_H-M   'P 1'
#
loop_
_entity.id
_entity.type
_entity.pdbx_description
1 polymer ?
#
loop_
_entity_poly.entity_id
_entity_poly.type
_entity_poly.pdbx_seq_one_letter_code
_entity_poly.pdbx_strand_id
1 'polypeptide(L)'
;MNQTDPYWMLRPVHTRGDEICSCSSVTRLILRECLTPNPISCASCFCEVEPYRIGLPAELVQPIAQWRGLYYSLWTLWLDSGPYEEWATARLGDPHGAVNRRGIDLCSELSRVCLPTLYWWFVPDPDLPRTDCPLCHGSLVEWPTRPVFECHACGILT
;
A
#
# COMPACT_ATOMS: atom_id res chain seq x y z
N MET A 1 8.66 5.25 -23.51
CA MET A 1 9.04 5.29 -22.08
C MET A 1 10.36 6.02 -21.97
N ASN A 2 10.39 7.15 -21.26
CA ASN A 2 11.60 7.96 -21.13
C ASN A 2 12.42 7.42 -19.96
N GLN A 3 13.45 6.62 -20.23
CA GLN A 3 14.32 6.01 -19.20
C GLN A 3 15.11 7.03 -18.36
N THR A 4 14.93 8.32 -18.63
CA THR A 4 15.54 9.43 -17.89
C THR A 4 14.68 9.93 -16.72
N ASP A 5 13.39 9.56 -16.64
CA ASP A 5 12.57 9.84 -15.45
C ASP A 5 12.90 8.81 -14.36
N PRO A 6 13.49 9.19 -13.21
CA PRO A 6 13.81 8.24 -12.15
C PRO A 6 12.58 7.53 -11.59
N TYR A 7 11.38 8.09 -11.78
CA TYR A 7 10.12 7.54 -11.29
C TYR A 7 9.34 6.75 -12.35
N TRP A 8 9.91 6.46 -13.52
CA TRP A 8 9.18 5.88 -14.65
C TRP A 8 8.38 4.60 -14.32
N MET A 9 8.82 3.80 -13.35
CA MET A 9 8.12 2.56 -12.90
C MET A 9 6.88 2.83 -12.04
N LEU A 10 6.77 4.04 -11.46
CA LEU A 10 5.61 4.52 -10.71
C LEU A 10 4.81 5.54 -11.53
N ARG A 11 5.18 5.75 -12.80
CA ARG A 11 4.65 6.78 -13.69
C ARG A 11 3.96 6.13 -14.87
N PRO A 12 3.03 6.88 -15.47
CA PRO A 12 1.60 6.68 -15.31
C PRO A 12 1.07 5.73 -16.39
N VAL A 13 -0.24 5.41 -16.35
CA VAL A 13 -0.93 5.27 -17.64
C VAL A 13 -2.20 6.11 -17.72
N HIS A 14 -3.11 6.13 -16.74
CA HIS A 14 -4.36 6.92 -16.82
C HIS A 14 -4.98 7.30 -15.46
N THR A 15 -4.20 7.69 -14.45
CA THR A 15 -4.77 8.18 -13.18
C THR A 15 -5.52 9.50 -13.45
N ARG A 16 -6.83 9.55 -13.16
CA ARG A 16 -7.62 10.77 -13.37
C ARG A 16 -7.21 11.85 -12.36
N GLY A 17 -7.43 13.12 -12.69
CA GLY A 17 -7.01 14.23 -11.82
C GLY A 17 -7.59 14.20 -10.41
N ASP A 18 -8.76 13.59 -10.23
CA ASP A 18 -9.44 13.37 -8.95
C ASP A 18 -8.89 12.18 -8.13
N GLU A 19 -8.04 11.34 -8.73
CA GLU A 19 -7.35 10.22 -8.08
C GLU A 19 -5.93 10.60 -7.62
N ILE A 20 -5.49 11.82 -7.93
CA ILE A 20 -4.20 12.39 -7.48
C ILE A 20 -4.43 13.27 -6.26
N CYS A 21 -3.59 13.09 -5.25
CA CYS A 21 -3.63 13.87 -4.02
C CYS A 21 -3.48 15.37 -4.31
N SER A 22 -4.43 16.18 -3.82
CA SER A 22 -4.42 17.65 -3.90
C SER A 22 -4.18 18.33 -2.55
N CYS A 23 -3.90 17.58 -1.49
CA CYS A 23 -3.61 18.15 -0.16
C CYS A 23 -2.46 19.15 -0.23
N SER A 24 -2.58 20.28 0.47
CA SER A 24 -1.54 21.32 0.53
C SER A 24 -0.23 20.81 1.15
N SER A 25 -0.33 19.86 2.07
CA SER A 25 0.79 19.14 2.66
C SER A 25 0.44 17.66 2.81
N VAL A 26 1.44 16.80 2.61
CA VAL A 26 1.35 15.35 2.85
C VAL A 26 2.19 15.06 4.08
N THR A 27 1.57 14.52 5.12
CA THR A 27 2.22 14.27 6.42
C THR A 27 2.39 12.79 6.73
N ARG A 28 1.57 11.93 6.12
CA ARG A 28 1.58 10.47 6.23
C ARG A 28 1.24 9.83 4.90
N LEU A 29 1.84 8.68 4.65
CA LEU A 29 1.64 7.88 3.45
C LEU A 29 0.97 6.55 3.79
N ILE A 30 0.39 5.94 2.77
CA ILE A 30 -0.13 4.58 2.77
C ILE A 30 0.50 3.87 1.57
N LEU A 31 1.13 2.72 1.81
CA LEU A 31 1.54 1.79 0.76
C LEU A 31 0.40 0.77 0.56
N ARG A 32 -0.26 0.81 -0.61
CA ARG A 32 -1.42 -0.04 -0.93
C ARG A 32 -1.45 -0.47 -2.38
N GLU A 33 -2.01 -1.64 -2.65
CA GLU A 33 -2.44 -1.96 -4.01
C GLU A 33 -3.73 -1.19 -4.33
N CYS A 34 -3.71 -0.44 -5.42
CA CYS A 34 -4.83 0.40 -5.88
C CYS A 34 -5.09 0.28 -7.39
N LEU A 35 -4.60 -0.80 -8.02
CA LEU A 35 -4.70 -1.08 -9.46
C LEU A 35 -4.02 -0.04 -10.35
N THR A 36 -3.28 0.90 -9.77
CA THR A 36 -2.41 1.84 -10.49
C THR A 36 -0.95 1.40 -10.37
N PRO A 37 -0.05 1.92 -11.23
CA PRO A 37 1.40 1.67 -11.10
C PRO A 37 2.02 2.25 -9.83
N ASN A 38 1.39 3.26 -9.22
CA ASN A 38 1.92 3.95 -8.05
C ASN A 38 1.13 3.56 -6.79
N PRO A 39 1.68 2.70 -5.92
CA PRO A 39 0.98 2.23 -4.74
C PRO A 39 1.02 3.22 -3.56
N ILE A 40 1.60 4.41 -3.73
CA ILE A 40 1.78 5.38 -2.66
C ILE A 40 0.59 6.33 -2.62
N SER A 41 -0.15 6.32 -1.51
CA SER A 41 -1.33 7.16 -1.29
C SER A 41 -1.13 8.09 -0.10
N CYS A 42 -1.84 9.23 -0.09
CA CYS A 42 -1.88 10.17 1.02
C CYS A 42 -2.79 9.64 2.12
N ALA A 43 -2.36 9.63 3.38
CA ALA A 43 -3.20 9.16 4.48
C ALA A 43 -4.39 10.10 4.80
N SER A 44 -4.39 11.34 4.30
CA SER A 44 -5.49 12.28 4.52
C SER A 44 -6.61 12.11 3.48
N CYS A 45 -6.28 12.06 2.19
CA CYS A 45 -7.27 11.98 1.11
C CYS A 45 -7.38 10.60 0.45
N PHE A 46 -6.47 9.67 0.75
CA PHE A 46 -6.40 8.30 0.20
C PHE A 46 -6.16 8.25 -1.31
N CYS A 47 -5.77 9.38 -1.91
CA CYS A 47 -5.43 9.52 -3.33
C CYS A 47 -3.92 9.35 -3.54
N GLU A 48 -3.54 9.04 -4.78
CA GLU A 48 -2.17 8.79 -5.20
C GLU A 48 -1.27 10.01 -4.94
N VAL A 49 -0.09 9.78 -4.36
CA VAL A 49 0.91 10.84 -4.15
C VAL A 49 2.00 10.72 -5.19
N GLU A 50 2.20 11.79 -5.95
CA GLU A 50 3.27 11.80 -6.94
C GLU A 50 4.65 11.76 -6.25
N PRO A 51 5.58 10.89 -6.68
CA PRO A 51 6.85 10.65 -5.99
C PRO A 51 7.69 11.91 -5.71
N TYR A 52 7.73 12.87 -6.63
CA TYR A 52 8.50 14.10 -6.46
C TYR A 52 7.95 15.02 -5.36
N ARG A 53 6.66 14.94 -5.03
CA ARG A 53 6.04 15.77 -3.99
C ARG A 53 6.51 15.40 -2.58
N ILE A 54 6.99 14.18 -2.41
CA ILE A 54 7.49 13.64 -1.15
C ILE A 54 9.01 13.43 -1.16
N GLY A 55 9.68 13.86 -2.24
CA GLY A 55 11.12 13.65 -2.42
C GLY A 55 11.52 12.18 -2.39
N LEU A 56 10.72 11.29 -3.00
CA LEU A 56 10.99 9.85 -2.99
C LEU A 56 12.39 9.55 -3.54
N PRO A 57 13.27 8.85 -2.79
CA PRO A 57 14.56 8.44 -3.31
C PRO A 57 14.43 7.48 -4.50
N ALA A 58 15.22 7.72 -5.55
CA ALA A 58 15.14 6.95 -6.79
C ALA A 58 15.45 5.46 -6.58
N GLU A 59 16.29 5.14 -5.60
CA GLU A 59 16.63 3.77 -5.21
C GLU A 59 15.43 2.97 -4.65
N LEU A 60 14.38 3.63 -4.16
CA LEU A 60 13.17 2.97 -3.66
C LEU A 60 12.14 2.69 -4.76
N VAL A 61 12.26 3.32 -5.92
CA VAL A 61 11.31 3.18 -7.03
C VAL A 61 11.19 1.73 -7.49
N GLN A 62 12.31 1.08 -7.77
CA GLN A 62 12.32 -0.29 -8.26
C GLN A 62 11.81 -1.29 -7.19
N PRO A 63 12.27 -1.26 -5.93
CA PRO A 63 11.71 -2.10 -4.87
C PRO A 63 10.18 -1.96 -4.71
N ILE A 64 9.66 -0.73 -4.74
CA ILE A 64 8.21 -0.45 -4.63
C ILE A 64 7.47 -1.05 -5.83
N ALA A 65 7.96 -0.82 -7.05
CA ALA A 65 7.35 -1.36 -8.25
C ALA A 65 7.35 -2.90 -8.28
N GLN A 66 8.43 -3.53 -7.80
CA GLN A 66 8.52 -4.99 -7.69
C GLN A 66 7.57 -5.57 -6.64
N TRP A 67 7.47 -4.92 -5.48
CA TRP A 67 6.48 -5.30 -4.45
C TRP A 67 5.06 -5.20 -5.00
N ARG A 68 4.73 -4.09 -5.67
CA ARG A 68 3.42 -3.89 -6.32
C ARG A 68 3.15 -4.99 -7.35
N GLY A 69 4.10 -5.32 -8.22
CA GLY A 69 3.94 -6.39 -9.20
C GLY A 69 3.64 -7.76 -8.57
N LEU A 70 4.33 -8.10 -7.48
CA LEU A 70 4.06 -9.31 -6.71
C LEU A 70 2.66 -9.29 -6.08
N TYR A 71 2.32 -8.17 -5.42
CA TYR A 71 1.02 -8.01 -4.77
C TYR A 71 -0.11 -8.11 -5.79
N TYR A 72 -0.03 -7.36 -6.88
CA TYR A 72 -1.00 -7.36 -7.96
C TYR A 72 -1.21 -8.77 -8.55
N SER A 73 -0.14 -9.55 -8.72
CA SER A 73 -0.26 -10.93 -9.23
C SER A 73 -1.08 -11.81 -8.29
N LEU A 74 -0.87 -11.70 -6.98
CA LEU A 74 -1.67 -12.41 -5.98
C LEU A 74 -3.10 -11.89 -5.94
N TRP A 75 -3.28 -10.57 -6.02
CA TRP A 75 -4.59 -9.94 -6.02
C TRP A 75 -5.44 -10.37 -7.24
N THR A 76 -4.85 -10.44 -8.43
CA THR A 76 -5.55 -10.95 -9.63
C THR A 76 -5.94 -12.42 -9.48
N LEU A 77 -5.08 -13.24 -8.87
CA LEU A 77 -5.43 -14.63 -8.56
C LEU A 77 -6.57 -14.71 -7.53
N TRP A 78 -6.58 -13.84 -6.54
CA TRP A 78 -7.69 -13.76 -5.59
C TRP A 78 -8.99 -13.33 -6.28
N LEU A 79 -8.96 -12.29 -7.12
CA LEU A 79 -10.18 -11.69 -7.66
C LEU A 79 -10.91 -12.58 -8.69
N ASP A 80 -10.19 -13.24 -9.60
CA ASP A 80 -10.81 -13.78 -10.82
C ASP A 80 -10.21 -15.11 -11.29
N SER A 81 -9.59 -15.89 -10.40
CA SER A 81 -8.98 -17.16 -10.80
C SER A 81 -9.82 -18.40 -10.55
N GLY A 82 -10.89 -18.31 -9.73
CA GLY A 82 -11.63 -19.46 -9.24
C GLY A 82 -10.75 -20.37 -8.37
N PRO A 83 -10.21 -21.49 -8.90
CA PRO A 83 -9.36 -22.43 -8.14
C PRO A 83 -8.19 -21.87 -7.32
N TYR A 84 -7.66 -20.68 -7.64
CA TYR A 84 -6.54 -20.10 -6.88
C TYR A 84 -6.97 -19.03 -5.87
N GLU A 85 -8.26 -18.75 -5.70
CA GLU A 85 -8.77 -17.72 -4.80
C GLU A 85 -8.37 -17.99 -3.34
N GLU A 86 -8.60 -19.21 -2.85
CA GLU A 86 -8.24 -19.62 -1.48
C GLU A 86 -6.72 -19.56 -1.27
N TRP A 87 -5.95 -20.05 -2.25
CA TRP A 87 -4.49 -20.00 -2.20
C TRP A 87 -3.98 -18.56 -2.14
N ALA A 88 -4.51 -17.67 -2.98
CA ALA A 88 -4.13 -16.26 -3.03
C ALA A 88 -4.52 -15.54 -1.74
N THR A 89 -5.73 -15.80 -1.22
CA THR A 89 -6.20 -15.30 0.09
C THR A 89 -5.22 -15.67 1.20
N ALA A 90 -4.78 -16.93 1.26
CA ALA A 90 -3.82 -17.37 2.25
C ALA A 90 -2.46 -16.65 2.11
N ARG A 91 -2.00 -16.36 0.88
CA ARG A 91 -0.73 -15.65 0.65
C ARG A 91 -0.81 -14.16 0.98
N LEU A 92 -1.93 -13.51 0.65
CA LEU A 92 -2.16 -12.10 0.94
C LEU A 92 -2.42 -11.87 2.44
N GLY A 93 -3.02 -12.83 3.13
CA GLY A 93 -3.29 -12.77 4.57
C GLY A 93 -2.17 -13.27 5.48
N ASP A 94 -1.09 -13.85 4.95
CA ASP A 94 0.01 -14.41 5.75
C ASP A 94 0.94 -13.31 6.30
N PRO A 95 1.02 -13.08 7.63
CA PRO A 95 1.91 -12.10 8.25
C PRO A 95 3.39 -12.35 8.06
N HIS A 96 3.76 -13.59 7.76
CA HIS A 96 5.14 -13.96 7.46
C HIS A 96 5.35 -14.22 5.97
N GLY A 97 4.32 -13.96 5.16
CA GLY A 97 4.35 -14.09 3.71
C GLY A 97 5.33 -13.11 3.06
N ALA A 98 5.88 -13.50 1.91
CA ALA A 98 6.88 -12.68 1.21
C ALA A 98 6.33 -11.30 0.79
N VAL A 99 5.06 -11.21 0.40
CA VAL A 99 4.43 -9.95 -0.02
C VAL A 99 4.28 -8.96 1.15
N ASN A 100 3.81 -9.45 2.30
CA ASN A 100 3.60 -8.61 3.48
C ASN A 100 4.91 -8.19 4.12
N ARG A 101 5.88 -9.11 4.29
CA ARG A 101 7.21 -8.73 4.82
C ARG A 101 7.89 -7.66 3.97
N ARG A 102 7.90 -7.82 2.65
CA ARG A 102 8.47 -6.81 1.73
C ARG A 102 7.74 -5.47 1.84
N GLY A 103 6.41 -5.49 1.93
CA GLY A 103 5.61 -4.28 2.07
C GLY A 103 5.90 -3.53 3.39
N ILE A 104 5.98 -4.27 4.50
CA ILE A 104 6.29 -3.72 5.83
C ILE A 104 7.73 -3.17 5.86
N ASP A 105 8.68 -3.88 5.28
CA ASP A 105 10.08 -3.41 5.16
C ASP A 105 10.14 -2.11 4.34
N LEU A 106 9.39 -2.02 3.23
CA LEU A 106 9.29 -0.80 2.43
C LEU A 106 8.63 0.36 3.21
N CYS A 107 7.56 0.10 3.97
CA CYS A 107 6.94 1.13 4.82
C CYS A 107 7.92 1.65 5.88
N SER A 108 8.72 0.76 6.47
CA SER A 108 9.75 1.12 7.45
C SER A 108 10.82 2.01 6.82
N GLU A 109 11.27 1.65 5.63
CA GLU A 109 12.27 2.41 4.88
C GLU A 109 11.74 3.77 4.41
N LEU A 110 10.53 3.83 3.86
CA LEU A 110 9.85 5.08 3.49
C LEU A 110 9.65 5.99 4.71
N SER A 111 9.28 5.42 5.86
CA SER A 111 9.14 6.17 7.11
C SER A 111 10.47 6.78 7.58
N ARG A 112 11.58 6.11 7.28
CA ARG A 112 12.92 6.57 7.64
C ARG A 112 13.41 7.71 6.75
N VAL A 113 13.10 7.69 5.45
CA VAL A 113 13.70 8.62 4.46
C VAL A 113 12.75 9.67 3.89
N CYS A 114 11.43 9.47 4.00
CA CYS A 114 10.42 10.38 3.44
C CYS A 114 9.44 10.88 4.50
N LEU A 115 8.43 10.06 4.80
CA LEU A 115 7.29 10.41 5.66
C LEU A 115 6.78 9.14 6.34
N PRO A 116 6.20 9.23 7.55
CA PRO A 116 5.61 8.06 8.21
C PRO A 116 4.61 7.37 7.28
N THR A 117 4.85 6.08 7.04
CA THR A 117 4.16 5.30 6.01
C THR A 117 3.51 4.08 6.64
N LEU A 118 2.23 3.88 6.31
CA LEU A 118 1.43 2.77 6.80
C LEU A 118 1.31 1.70 5.72
N TYR A 119 1.30 0.44 6.13
CA TYR A 119 1.03 -0.68 5.25
C TYR A 119 -0.47 -0.98 5.20
N TRP A 120 -1.07 -0.96 4.00
CA TRP A 120 -2.44 -1.39 3.81
C TRP A 120 -2.52 -2.91 3.78
N TRP A 121 -3.22 -3.47 4.75
CA TRP A 121 -3.41 -4.89 4.91
C TRP A 121 -4.53 -5.41 4.02
N PHE A 122 -4.36 -6.62 3.51
CA PHE A 122 -5.39 -7.31 2.77
C PHE A 122 -6.52 -7.80 3.69
N VAL A 123 -7.74 -7.36 3.41
CA VAL A 123 -8.97 -7.84 4.05
C VAL A 123 -9.85 -8.47 2.96
N PRO A 124 -10.05 -9.81 2.96
CA PRO A 124 -10.80 -10.49 1.91
C PRO A 124 -12.30 -10.16 1.94
N ASP A 125 -12.84 -9.94 3.13
CA ASP A 125 -14.25 -9.56 3.33
C ASP A 125 -14.30 -8.27 4.17
N PRO A 126 -14.61 -7.11 3.57
CA PRO A 126 -14.66 -5.84 4.29
C PRO A 126 -15.83 -5.76 5.30
N ASP A 127 -16.85 -6.60 5.16
CA ASP A 127 -17.97 -6.68 6.11
C ASP A 127 -17.61 -7.45 7.38
N LEU A 128 -16.45 -8.13 7.38
CA LEU A 128 -15.87 -8.82 8.52
C LEU A 128 -14.55 -8.14 8.96
N PRO A 129 -14.62 -6.88 9.45
CA PRO A 129 -13.43 -6.15 9.86
C PRO A 129 -12.72 -6.89 11.00
N ARG A 130 -11.39 -6.89 10.95
CA ARG A 130 -10.57 -7.45 12.02
C ARG A 130 -10.69 -6.58 13.26
N THR A 131 -10.77 -7.23 14.42
CA THR A 131 -10.75 -6.54 15.72
C THR A 131 -9.34 -6.43 16.30
N ASP A 132 -8.39 -7.21 15.78
CA ASP A 132 -7.00 -7.27 16.20
C ASP A 132 -6.01 -7.12 15.02
N CYS A 133 -4.84 -6.56 15.32
CA CYS A 133 -3.77 -6.41 14.34
C CYS A 133 -3.26 -7.77 13.85
N PRO A 134 -3.16 -8.01 12.54
CA PRO A 134 -2.74 -9.31 12.00
C PRO A 134 -1.27 -9.65 12.26
N LEU A 135 -0.44 -8.70 12.72
CA LEU A 135 0.95 -8.95 13.10
C LEU A 135 1.15 -9.17 14.59
N CYS A 136 0.60 -8.27 15.42
CA CYS A 136 0.88 -8.24 16.85
C CYS A 136 -0.30 -8.62 17.74
N HIS A 137 -1.48 -8.85 17.15
CA HIS A 137 -2.76 -9.09 17.84
C HIS A 137 -3.15 -7.98 18.84
N GLY A 138 -2.53 -6.80 18.72
CA GLY A 138 -2.88 -5.62 19.49
C GLY A 138 -4.16 -4.97 18.98
N SER A 139 -4.71 -4.06 19.79
CA SER A 139 -5.92 -3.32 19.45
C SER A 139 -5.73 -2.44 18.22
N LEU A 140 -6.78 -2.38 17.41
CA LEU A 140 -6.88 -1.48 16.28
C LEU A 140 -7.70 -0.24 16.67
N VAL A 141 -7.29 0.93 16.18
CA VAL A 141 -7.94 2.21 16.44
C VAL A 141 -8.64 2.68 15.16
N GLU A 142 -9.92 3.04 15.25
CA GLU A 142 -10.69 3.51 14.11
C GLU A 142 -10.09 4.80 13.52
N TRP A 143 -10.03 4.86 12.18
CA TRP A 143 -9.56 6.04 11.48
C TRP A 143 -10.64 7.12 11.43
N PRO A 144 -10.34 8.40 11.77
CA PRO A 144 -11.38 9.40 11.99
C PRO A 144 -12.31 9.70 10.80
N THR A 145 -11.84 9.47 9.57
CA THR A 145 -12.51 9.92 8.34
C THR A 145 -12.87 8.80 7.37
N ARG A 146 -12.56 7.54 7.69
CA ARG A 146 -12.73 6.39 6.81
C ARG A 146 -13.02 5.13 7.64
N PRO A 147 -13.80 4.17 7.13
CA PRO A 147 -14.08 2.91 7.82
C PRO A 147 -12.90 1.94 7.71
N VAL A 148 -11.74 2.35 8.24
CA VAL A 148 -10.51 1.56 8.31
C VAL A 148 -9.94 1.69 9.72
N PHE A 149 -9.11 0.75 10.12
CA PHE A 149 -8.53 0.73 11.46
C PHE A 149 -7.00 0.68 11.40
N GLU A 150 -6.36 1.37 12.33
CA GLU A 150 -4.91 1.48 12.42
C GLU A 150 -4.35 0.70 13.62
N CYS A 151 -3.29 -0.07 13.40
CA CYS A 151 -2.39 -0.47 14.47
C CYS A 151 -1.22 0.50 14.56
N HIS A 152 -1.20 1.37 15.58
CA HIS A 152 -0.10 2.31 15.78
C HIS A 152 1.26 1.62 16.03
N ALA A 153 1.25 0.45 16.67
CA ALA A 153 2.50 -0.27 16.98
C ALA A 153 3.16 -0.86 15.73
N CYS A 154 2.36 -1.34 14.77
CA CYS A 154 2.86 -2.00 13.57
C CYS A 154 2.81 -1.12 12.32
N GLY A 155 2.17 0.04 12.38
CA GLY A 155 1.94 0.89 11.21
C GLY A 155 1.08 0.21 10.14
N ILE A 156 0.09 -0.59 10.55
CA ILE A 156 -0.84 -1.28 9.65
C ILE A 156 -2.18 -0.55 9.60
N LEU A 157 -2.77 -0.49 8.40
CA LEU A 157 -4.16 -0.16 8.15
C LEU A 157 -4.93 -1.40 7.68
N THR A 158 -6.10 -1.66 8.24
CA THR A 158 -7.03 -2.74 7.82
C THR A 158 -8.38 -2.17 7.43
#